data_AF-A0A7Y4TFR5-F1
#
_entry.id   AF-A0A7Y4TFR5-F1
#
_cell.length_a   1.000
_cell.length_b   1.000
_cell.length_c   1.000
_cell.angle_alpha   90.00
_cell.angle_beta   90.00
_cell.angle_gamma   90.00
#
_symmetry.space_group_name_H-M   'P 1'
#
loop_
_entity.id
_entity.type
_entity.pdbx_description
1 polymer ?
#
loop_
_entity_poly.entity_id
_entity_poly.type
_entity_poly.pdbx_seq_one_letter_code
_entity_poly.pdbx_strand_id
1 'polypeptide(L)'
;CEVRLHTDSMYLKDGVTKWIHGWKKNGWKTADKKPVKNVDLWQRLEEAAAKHKVSWHWVRGHNDHELNEAADALARAAVPGR
;
A
#
# COMPACT_ATOMS: atom_id res chain seq x y z
N CYS A 1 16.93 6.47 5.41
CA CYS A 1 16.99 5.20 6.17
C CYS A 1 16.46 4.05 5.30
N GLU A 2 16.68 2.82 5.74
CA GLU A 2 16.19 1.60 5.08
C GLU A 2 14.98 1.07 5.84
N VAL A 3 13.92 0.69 5.12
CA VAL A 3 12.64 0.27 5.68
C VAL A 3 12.21 -1.04 5.04
N ARG A 4 11.87 -2.04 5.87
CA ARG A 4 11.24 -3.29 5.42
C ARG A 4 9.76 -3.24 5.79
N LEU A 5 8.90 -3.03 4.79
CA LEU A 5 7.46 -2.92 5.00
C LEU A 5 6.81 -4.26 4.68
N HIS A 6 6.12 -4.84 5.65
CA HIS A 6 5.36 -6.07 5.51
C HIS A 6 3.87 -5.75 5.39
N THR A 7 3.20 -6.36 4.42
CA THR A 7 1.77 -6.18 4.20
C THR A 7 1.14 -7.44 3.63
N ASP A 8 -0.09 -7.75 4.03
CA ASP A 8 -0.92 -8.80 3.43
C ASP A 8 -1.77 -8.29 2.26
N SER A 9 -1.83 -6.97 2.06
CA SER A 9 -2.59 -6.35 0.99
C SER A 9 -1.94 -6.57 -0.37
N MET A 10 -2.53 -7.48 -1.17
CA MET A 10 -2.16 -7.63 -2.57
C MET A 10 -2.40 -6.34 -3.36
N TYR A 11 -3.41 -5.54 -3.00
CA TYR A 11 -3.69 -4.25 -3.62
C TYR A 11 -2.53 -3.27 -3.41
N LEU A 12 -2.01 -3.18 -2.19
CA LEU A 12 -0.85 -2.33 -1.90
C LEU A 12 0.39 -2.84 -2.64
N LYS A 13 0.68 -4.15 -2.54
CA LYS A 13 1.83 -4.79 -3.19
C LYS A 13 1.83 -4.56 -4.70
N ASP A 14 0.76 -4.92 -5.40
CA ASP A 14 0.69 -4.76 -6.85
C ASP A 14 0.64 -3.29 -7.26
N GLY A 15 0.02 -2.43 -6.44
CA GLY A 15 0.04 -1.00 -6.68
C GLY A 15 1.44 -0.40 -6.64
N VAL A 16 2.21 -0.64 -5.57
CA VAL A 16 3.58 -0.10 -5.43
C VAL A 16 4.59 -0.75 -6.38
N THR A 17 4.41 -2.03 -6.73
CA THR A 17 5.41 -2.77 -7.54
C THR A 17 5.11 -2.78 -9.03
N LYS A 18 3.84 -2.68 -9.45
CA LYS A 18 3.44 -2.83 -10.86
C LYS A 18 2.75 -1.57 -11.40
N TRP A 19 1.75 -1.06 -10.70
CA TRP A 19 0.84 -0.07 -11.29
C TRP A 19 1.32 1.37 -11.17
N ILE A 20 1.99 1.73 -10.06
CA ILE A 20 2.35 3.12 -9.75
C ILE A 20 3.20 3.77 -10.84
N HIS A 21 4.10 3.03 -11.47
CA HIS A 21 4.92 3.53 -12.57
C HIS A 21 4.08 3.91 -13.80
N GLY A 22 3.10 3.07 -14.15
CA GLY A 22 2.16 3.34 -15.24
C GLY A 22 1.23 4.51 -14.94
N TRP A 23 0.71 4.58 -13.71
CA TRP A 23 -0.13 5.69 -13.28
C TRP A 23 0.61 7.02 -13.31
N LYS A 24 1.85 7.08 -12.79
CA LYS A 24 2.68 8.29 -12.87
C LYS A 24 2.90 8.74 -14.32
N LYS A 25 3.24 7.81 -15.21
CA LYS A 25 3.44 8.11 -16.65
C LYS A 25 2.17 8.66 -17.30
N ASN A 26 1.00 8.16 -16.90
CA ASN A 26 -0.30 8.57 -17.44
C ASN A 26 -0.95 9.72 -16.65
N GLY A 27 -0.20 10.43 -15.80
CA GLY A 27 -0.72 11.57 -15.03
C GLY A 27 -1.81 11.19 -14.03
N TRP A 28 -1.69 10.01 -13.41
CA TRP A 28 -2.62 9.43 -12.43
C TRP A 28 -4.05 9.19 -12.96
N LYS A 29 -4.16 8.84 -14.24
CA LYS A 29 -5.43 8.51 -14.89
C LYS A 29 -5.48 7.05 -15.33
N THR A 30 -6.67 6.46 -15.29
CA THR A 30 -6.98 5.15 -15.87
C THR A 30 -7.11 5.25 -17.40
N ALA A 31 -7.27 4.10 -18.06
CA ALA A 31 -7.47 4.06 -19.52
C ALA A 31 -8.71 4.87 -19.95
N ASP A 32 -9.74 4.92 -19.10
CA ASP A 32 -10.97 5.70 -19.32
C ASP A 32 -10.81 7.19 -19.01
N LYS A 33 -9.57 7.68 -18.84
CA LYS A 33 -9.21 9.08 -18.50
C LYS A 33 -9.74 9.58 -17.15
N LYS A 34 -10.28 8.69 -16.32
CA LYS A 34 -10.71 9.00 -14.95
C LYS A 34 -9.53 8.95 -13.99
N PRO A 35 -9.56 9.70 -12.88
CA PRO A 35 -8.55 9.56 -11.83
C PRO A 35 -8.48 8.11 -11.33
N VAL A 36 -7.27 7.64 -11.03
CA VAL A 36 -7.08 6.35 -10.35
C VAL A 36 -7.77 6.38 -9.00
N LYS A 37 -8.42 5.28 -8.60
CA LYS A 37 -9.05 5.17 -7.30
C LYS A 37 -8.02 5.40 -6.19
N ASN A 38 -8.36 6.22 -5.19
CA ASN A 38 -7.50 6.59 -4.07
C ASN A 38 -6.19 7.30 -4.50
N VAL A 39 -6.22 8.07 -5.60
CA VAL A 39 -5.05 8.79 -6.13
C VAL A 39 -4.36 9.66 -5.07
N ASP A 40 -5.13 10.28 -4.18
CA ASP A 40 -4.64 11.09 -3.07
C ASP A 40 -3.78 10.27 -2.09
N LEU A 41 -4.22 9.06 -1.73
CA LEU A 41 -3.47 8.17 -0.86
C LEU A 41 -2.21 7.66 -1.55
N TRP A 42 -2.30 7.33 -2.84
CA TRP A 42 -1.16 6.85 -3.61
C TRP A 42 -0.07 7.90 -3.78
N GLN A 43 -0.45 9.15 -4.03
CA GLN A 43 0.49 10.27 -4.12
C GLN A 43 1.20 10.52 -2.78
N ARG A 44 0.44 10.50 -1.67
CA ARG A 44 1.03 10.63 -0.32
C ARG A 44 1.97 9.48 0.02
N LEU A 45 1.60 8.25 -0.34
CA LEU A 45 2.44 7.09 -0.14
C LEU A 45 3.74 7.19 -0.93
N GLU A 46 3.66 7.64 -2.19
CA GLU A 46 4.83 7.79 -3.05
C GLU A 46 5.77 8.86 -2.53
N GLU A 47 5.24 10.01 -2.12
CA GLU A 47 6.05 11.10 -1.56
C GLU A 47 6.75 10.67 -0.26
N ALA A 48 6.06 9.89 0.59
CA ALA A 48 6.66 9.34 1.80
C ALA A 48 7.72 8.28 1.48
N ALA A 49 7.41 7.34 0.60
CA ALA A 49 8.30 6.25 0.23
C ALA A 49 9.57 6.74 -0.48
N ALA A 50 9.49 7.82 -1.29
CA ALA A 50 10.64 8.39 -2.01
C ALA A 50 11.76 8.89 -1.07
N LYS A 51 11.42 9.21 0.19
CA LYS A 51 12.38 9.67 1.21
C LYS A 51 13.18 8.50 1.84
N HIS A 52 12.82 7.25 1.52
CA HIS A 52 13.36 6.05 2.15
C HIS A 52 13.74 4.99 1.12
N LYS A 53 14.65 4.09 1.48
CA LYS A 53 14.88 2.85 0.71
C LYS A 53 13.92 1.79 1.24
N VAL A 54 12.76 1.64 0.59
CA VAL A 54 11.70 0.73 1.05
C VAL A 54 11.79 -0.62 0.33
N SER A 55 11.93 -1.70 1.09
CA SER A 55 11.76 -3.07 0.63
C SER A 55 10.36 -3.56 0.98
N TRP A 56 9.59 -3.93 -0.04
CA TRP A 56 8.20 -4.35 0.10
C TRP A 56 8.11 -5.88 0.20
N HIS A 57 7.60 -6.35 1.33
CA HIS A 57 7.41 -7.78 1.61
C HIS A 57 5.92 -8.08 1.68
N TRP A 58 5.46 -8.96 0.79
CA TRP A 58 4.10 -9.46 0.87
C TRP A 58 4.08 -10.72 1.74
N VAL A 59 3.23 -10.71 2.76
CA VAL A 59 2.96 -11.87 3.60
C VAL A 59 1.56 -12.40 3.27
N ARG A 60 1.36 -13.70 3.40
CA ARG A 60 0.01 -14.27 3.29
C ARG A 60 -0.74 -13.93 4.60
N GLY A 61 -1.90 -13.30 4.51
CA GLY A 61 -2.76 -13.07 5.67
C GLY A 61 -3.18 -14.39 6.33
N HIS A 62 -3.30 -14.41 7.66
CA HIS A 62 -3.66 -15.58 8.47
C HIS A 62 -2.69 -16.76 8.38
N ASN A 63 -1.38 -16.49 8.27
CA ASN A 63 -0.34 -17.51 8.22
C ASN A 63 0.71 -17.32 9.32
N ASP A 64 0.26 -16.98 10.54
CA ASP A 64 1.05 -16.84 11.77
C ASP A 64 2.23 -15.85 11.72
N HIS A 65 2.11 -14.77 10.93
CA HIS A 65 3.07 -13.66 11.03
C HIS A 65 2.67 -12.76 12.20
N GLU A 66 3.24 -12.98 13.38
CA GLU A 66 2.86 -12.33 14.65
C GLU A 66 2.68 -10.80 14.53
N LEU A 67 3.61 -10.12 13.86
CA LEU A 67 3.53 -8.66 13.67
C LEU A 67 2.42 -8.23 12.72
N ASN A 68 2.04 -9.07 11.76
CA ASN A 68 0.92 -8.78 10.85
C ASN A 68 -0.41 -8.97 11.57
N GLU A 69 -0.54 -10.05 12.36
CA GLU A 69 -1.73 -10.29 13.17
C GLU A 69 -1.92 -9.20 14.24
N ALA A 70 -0.82 -8.73 14.86
CA ALA A 70 -0.86 -7.58 15.75
C ALA A 70 -1.34 -6.30 15.04
N ALA A 71 -0.86 -6.05 13.80
CA ALA A 71 -1.32 -4.93 13.00
C ALA A 71 -2.81 -5.05 12.61
N ASP A 72 -3.28 -6.24 12.24
CA ASP A 72 -4.70 -6.51 11.93
C ASP A 72 -5.59 -6.29 13.15
N ALA A 73 -5.18 -6.79 14.32
CA ALA A 73 -5.92 -6.59 15.57
C ALA A 73 -6.06 -5.10 15.92
N LEU A 74 -4.98 -4.32 15.78
CA LEU A 74 -5.01 -2.86 15.98
C LEU A 74 -5.92 -2.17 14.96
N ALA A 75 -5.84 -2.56 13.69
CA ALA A 75 -6.68 -1.99 12.64
C ALA A 75 -8.17 -2.26 12.90
N ARG A 76 -8.54 -3.48 13.31
CA ARG A 76 -9.91 -3.86 13.67
C ARG A 76 -10.41 -3.11 14.90
N ALA A 77 -9.58 -2.97 15.94
CA ALA A 77 -9.95 -2.25 17.15
C ALA A 77 -10.17 -0.74 16.90
N ALA A 78 -9.51 -0.17 15.89
CA ALA A 78 -9.66 1.23 15.51
C ALA A 78 -10.91 1.51 14.65
N VAL A 79 -11.61 0.49 14.14
CA VAL A 79 -12.88 0.68 13.44
C VAL A 79 -13.93 1.10 14.46
N PRO A 80 -14.50 2.32 14.38
CA PRO A 80 -15.55 2.74 15.29
C PRO A 80 -16.71 1.74 15.24
N GLY A 81 -17.19 1.33 16.41
CA GLY A 81 -18.33 0.42 16.54
C GLY A 81 -19.48 0.90 15.66
N ARG A 82 -20.02 -0.04 14.87
CA ARG A 82 -21.12 0.21 13.94
C ARG A 82 -22.39 0.68 14.66
#